data_AF-A0A833SID5-F1
#
_entry.id   AF-A0A833SID5-F1
#
_cell.length_a   1.000
_cell.length_b   1.000
_cell.length_c   1.000
_cell.angle_alpha   90.00
_cell.angle_beta   90.00
_cell.angle_gamma   90.00
#
_symmetry.space_group_name_H-M   'P 1'
#
loop_
_entity.id
_entity.type
_entity.pdbx_description
1 polymer ?
#
loop_
_entity_poly.entity_id
_entity_poly.type
_entity_poly.pdbx_seq_one_letter_code
_entity_poly.pdbx_strand_id
1 'polypeptide(L)'
;MFLAPIGVSYGQPASSDKICGPVELKPGFFLSNEPGYYKEGDFGVRLENILETVEAGKSVGSLIKIIPKLEKFSIKKTSESFLKFRDVTLVPYEPKLINYDMLNPSHVESTLYMCKIFKNISIILQIRWINNYNRRIRDEVGPELKRKLKMDAFNWMLKKTATIPEVKLIDEGLLFGHSDSTPSTCKQFHILVYLISLYYILCSKFSRYVELIKMCPKG
;
A
#
# COMPACT_ATOMS: atom_id res chain seq x y z
N MET A 1 0.26 -4.43 26.24
CA MET A 1 1.66 -4.08 25.86
C MET A 1 1.78 -4.21 24.35
N PHE A 2 2.17 -3.15 23.64
CA PHE A 2 2.37 -3.20 22.18
C PHE A 2 3.86 -3.48 21.93
N LEU A 3 4.18 -4.64 21.38
CA LEU A 3 5.53 -4.92 20.84
C LEU A 3 5.66 -4.24 19.47
N ALA A 4 6.89 -3.91 19.07
CA ALA A 4 7.14 -3.36 17.75
C ALA A 4 6.61 -4.34 16.68
N PRO A 5 5.76 -3.89 15.74
CA PRO A 5 5.10 -4.80 14.81
C PRO A 5 6.04 -5.39 13.75
N ILE A 6 7.29 -4.92 13.65
CA ILE A 6 8.27 -5.39 12.68
C ILE A 6 9.62 -5.57 13.38
N GLY A 7 10.21 -6.77 13.26
CA GLY A 7 11.56 -7.09 13.73
C GLY A 7 12.53 -7.34 12.57
N VAL A 8 13.76 -6.84 12.69
CA VAL A 8 14.83 -7.06 11.69
C VAL A 8 15.80 -8.09 12.27
N SER A 9 15.99 -9.24 11.62
CA SER A 9 16.84 -10.33 12.16
C SER A 9 18.28 -10.34 11.62
N TYR A 10 18.67 -9.39 10.77
CA TYR A 10 19.99 -9.42 10.13
C TYR A 10 20.98 -8.40 10.71
N GLY A 11 22.13 -8.94 11.15
CA GLY A 11 23.43 -8.29 10.99
C GLY A 11 23.75 -7.10 11.89
N GLN A 12 23.14 -6.96 13.07
CA GLN A 12 23.81 -6.16 14.09
C GLN A 12 25.07 -6.93 14.52
N PRO A 13 26.29 -6.36 14.39
CA PRO A 13 27.40 -6.90 15.15
C PRO A 13 26.99 -6.90 16.62
N ALA A 14 27.46 -7.86 17.39
CA ALA A 14 27.36 -7.83 18.85
C ALA A 14 28.19 -6.64 19.35
N SER A 15 27.69 -5.42 19.17
CA SER A 15 28.25 -4.21 19.72
C SER A 15 27.50 -3.98 21.01
N SER A 16 28.13 -4.40 22.11
CA SER A 16 28.11 -3.58 23.32
C SER A 16 28.20 -2.11 22.88
N ASP A 17 27.26 -1.28 23.33
CA ASP A 17 27.17 0.18 23.10
C ASP A 17 26.08 0.64 22.11
N LYS A 18 24.87 0.79 22.65
CA LYS A 18 24.01 2.00 22.59
C LYS A 18 23.85 2.78 21.26
N ILE A 19 23.73 2.16 20.09
CA ILE A 19 23.20 2.86 18.90
C ILE A 19 22.20 1.98 18.13
N CYS A 20 20.91 2.12 18.45
CA CYS A 20 19.82 1.74 17.55
C CYS A 20 19.70 2.82 16.46
N GLY A 21 20.60 2.82 15.48
CA GLY A 21 20.49 3.67 14.29
C GLY A 21 19.47 3.14 13.29
N PRO A 22 18.93 3.98 12.38
CA PRO A 22 18.05 3.50 11.32
C PRO A 22 18.80 2.54 10.40
N VAL A 23 18.30 1.31 10.26
CA VAL A 23 18.84 0.31 9.35
C VAL A 23 18.21 0.51 7.98
N GLU A 24 19.04 0.79 6.97
CA GLU A 24 18.61 0.85 5.57
C GLU A 24 18.35 -0.58 5.06
N LEU A 25 17.11 -0.84 4.61
CA LEU A 25 16.71 -2.13 4.06
C LEU A 25 17.27 -2.34 2.65
N LYS A 26 17.79 -3.54 2.40
CA LYS A 26 18.31 -3.94 1.08
C LYS A 26 17.60 -5.19 0.58
N PRO A 27 17.50 -5.40 -0.75
CA PRO A 27 17.00 -6.65 -1.31
C PRO A 27 17.70 -7.88 -0.70
N GLY A 28 16.93 -8.92 -0.41
CA GLY A 28 17.40 -10.15 0.25
C GLY A 28 17.35 -10.11 1.78
N PHE A 29 16.97 -8.99 2.40
CA PHE A 29 16.81 -8.92 3.86
C PHE A 29 15.51 -9.60 4.29
N PHE A 30 15.58 -10.36 5.39
CA PHE A 30 14.41 -11.00 6.01
C PHE A 30 14.02 -10.28 7.30
N LEU A 31 12.72 -10.07 7.46
CA LEU A 31 12.09 -9.36 8.57
C LEU A 31 10.94 -10.18 9.14
N SER A 32 10.66 -10.07 10.42
CA SER A 32 9.38 -10.50 10.98
C SER A 32 8.39 -9.33 10.92
N ASN A 33 7.15 -9.61 10.53
CA ASN A 33 5.99 -8.71 10.64
C ASN A 33 4.99 -9.39 11.56
N GLU A 34 4.86 -8.86 12.77
CA GLU A 34 4.31 -9.55 13.94
C GLU A 34 3.39 -8.68 14.82
N PRO A 35 2.41 -7.95 14.25
CA PRO A 35 1.46 -7.19 15.04
C PRO A 35 0.70 -8.11 16.02
N GLY A 36 0.45 -7.59 17.22
CA GLY A 36 -0.29 -8.32 18.24
C GLY A 36 -1.07 -7.41 19.21
N TYR A 37 -2.09 -7.99 19.82
CA TYR A 37 -2.94 -7.38 20.84
C TYR A 37 -3.14 -8.37 21.98
N TYR A 38 -3.05 -7.87 23.22
CA TYR A 38 -3.18 -8.68 24.43
C TYR A 38 -4.14 -7.99 25.39
N LYS A 39 -5.19 -8.71 25.78
CA LYS A 39 -6.14 -8.31 26.82
C LYS A 39 -5.84 -9.11 28.08
N GLU A 40 -5.45 -8.39 29.13
CA GLU A 40 -5.07 -8.99 30.42
C GLU A 40 -6.22 -9.83 31.01
N GLY A 41 -5.89 -11.00 31.52
CA GLY A 41 -6.85 -11.94 32.12
C GLY A 41 -7.84 -12.58 31.14
N ASP A 42 -7.67 -12.39 29.82
CA ASP A 42 -8.61 -12.86 28.81
C ASP A 42 -7.88 -13.58 27.65
N PHE A 43 -7.50 -12.86 26.59
CA PHE A 43 -6.87 -13.46 25.41
C PHE A 43 -5.77 -12.59 24.81
N GLY A 44 -4.94 -13.20 23.96
CA GLY A 44 -3.95 -12.53 23.13
C GLY A 44 -3.95 -13.06 21.70
N VAL A 45 -3.67 -12.18 20.75
CA VAL A 45 -3.55 -12.51 19.32
C VAL A 45 -2.26 -11.89 18.80
N ARG A 46 -1.47 -12.66 18.05
CA ARG A 46 -0.29 -12.18 17.32
C ARG A 46 -0.31 -12.82 15.94
N LEU A 47 -0.11 -12.01 14.91
CA LEU A 47 -0.05 -12.46 13.52
C LEU A 47 1.37 -12.27 13.02
N GLU A 48 2.12 -13.35 12.82
CA GLU A 48 3.53 -13.29 12.46
C GLU A 48 3.80 -13.88 11.07
N ASN A 49 4.34 -13.04 10.18
CA ASN A 49 4.84 -13.42 8.87
C ASN A 49 6.31 -13.05 8.72
N ILE A 50 7.10 -13.93 8.13
CA ILE A 50 8.43 -13.59 7.64
C ILE A 50 8.28 -12.94 6.27
N LEU A 51 8.90 -11.77 6.11
CA LEU A 51 8.91 -10.98 4.89
C LEU A 51 10.33 -10.91 4.33
N GLU A 52 10.46 -11.09 3.02
CA GLU A 52 11.67 -10.82 2.26
C GLU A 52 11.56 -9.44 1.61
N THR A 53 12.61 -8.62 1.74
CA THR A 53 12.75 -7.36 1.02
C THR A 53 13.16 -7.65 -0.41
N VAL A 54 12.39 -7.21 -1.39
CA VAL A 54 12.68 -7.40 -2.82
C VAL A 54 12.49 -6.09 -3.59
N GLU A 55 13.10 -5.97 -4.75
CA GLU A 55 12.86 -4.82 -5.61
C GLU A 55 11.40 -4.82 -6.10
N ALA A 56 10.71 -3.69 -5.92
CA ALA A 56 9.47 -3.43 -6.62
C ALA A 56 9.83 -3.15 -8.08
N GLY A 57 9.45 -4.08 -8.97
CA GLY A 57 9.67 -3.91 -10.41
C GLY A 57 9.20 -2.54 -10.91
N LYS A 58 9.77 -2.06 -12.02
CA LYS A 58 9.52 -0.74 -12.59
C LYS A 58 8.08 -0.61 -13.14
N SER A 59 7.07 -0.57 -12.27
CA SER A 59 5.65 -0.52 -12.66
C SER A 59 5.27 0.77 -13.38
N VAL A 60 6.04 1.84 -13.21
CA VAL A 60 5.80 3.12 -13.90
C VAL A 60 6.32 3.10 -15.35
N GLY A 61 7.29 2.25 -15.68
CA GLY A 61 7.86 2.17 -17.03
C GLY A 61 6.96 1.47 -18.06
N SER A 62 6.15 0.50 -17.64
CA SER A 62 5.29 -0.27 -18.56
C SER A 62 4.05 0.51 -19.02
N LEU A 63 3.48 1.39 -18.18
CA LEU A 63 2.36 2.25 -18.58
C LEU A 63 2.79 3.32 -19.60
N ILE A 64 4.00 3.86 -19.47
CA ILE A 64 4.58 4.82 -20.43
C ILE A 64 4.80 4.18 -21.80
N LYS A 65 5.06 2.86 -21.85
CA LYS A 65 5.22 2.13 -23.12
C LYS A 65 3.90 1.98 -23.89
N ILE A 66 2.76 2.02 -23.21
CA ILE A 66 1.42 1.85 -23.78
C ILE A 66 0.83 3.18 -24.27
N ILE A 67 1.27 4.32 -23.70
CA ILE A 67 0.76 5.64 -24.06
C ILE A 67 1.92 6.51 -24.59
N PRO A 68 2.20 6.47 -25.91
CA PRO A 68 3.26 7.28 -26.54
C PRO A 68 3.09 8.78 -26.29
N LYS A 69 1.85 9.22 -26.02
CA LYS A 69 1.49 10.64 -25.83
C LYS A 69 1.97 11.23 -24.50
N LEU A 70 2.34 10.39 -23.52
CA LEU A 70 2.86 10.84 -22.21
C LEU A 70 4.36 11.13 -22.23
N GLU A 71 5.07 10.81 -23.31
CA GLU A 71 6.52 11.06 -23.45
C GLU A 71 6.89 12.56 -23.39
N LYS A 72 5.96 13.45 -23.75
CA LYS A 72 6.13 14.91 -23.64
C LYS A 72 5.97 15.47 -22.23
N PHE A 73 5.38 14.72 -21.31
CA PHE A 73 5.37 15.09 -19.90
C PHE A 73 6.66 14.53 -19.31
N SER A 74 7.74 15.32 -19.39
CA SER A 74 9.04 15.02 -18.79
C SER A 74 8.91 14.91 -17.27
N ILE A 75 8.32 13.81 -16.78
CA ILE A 75 8.54 13.32 -15.44
C ILE A 75 10.01 12.96 -15.43
N LYS A 76 10.81 13.81 -14.79
CA LYS A 76 12.22 13.56 -14.46
C LYS A 76 12.31 12.09 -14.08
N LYS A 77 13.00 11.29 -14.89
CA LYS A 77 13.17 9.85 -14.68
C LYS A 77 13.97 9.68 -13.40
N THR A 78 13.32 9.75 -12.25
CA THR A 78 13.92 9.34 -10.98
C THR A 78 14.17 7.85 -11.16
N SER A 79 15.44 7.48 -11.36
CA SER A 79 15.91 6.10 -11.48
C SER A 79 15.87 5.39 -10.13
N GLU A 80 14.98 5.80 -9.25
CA GLU A 80 14.84 5.27 -7.91
C GLU A 80 14.11 3.93 -8.02
N SER A 81 14.78 2.88 -7.60
CA SER A 81 14.16 1.58 -7.42
C SER A 81 13.36 1.63 -6.13
N PHE A 82 12.09 1.26 -6.19
CA PHE A 82 11.29 1.07 -4.99
C PHE A 82 11.54 -0.33 -4.46
N LEU A 83 11.46 -0.51 -3.15
CA LEU A 83 11.45 -1.82 -2.51
C LEU A 83 10.02 -2.22 -2.16
N LYS A 84 9.76 -3.52 -2.14
CA LYS A 84 8.53 -4.10 -1.63
C LYS A 84 8.84 -5.30 -0.76
N PHE A 85 7.86 -5.74 0.00
CA PHE A 85 7.94 -6.97 0.78
C PHE A 85 7.26 -8.12 0.05
N ARG A 86 7.85 -9.31 0.16
CA ARG A 86 7.28 -10.57 -0.28
C ARG A 86 7.11 -11.47 0.93
N ASP A 87 5.91 -12.01 1.14
CA ASP A 87 5.68 -13.00 2.20
C ASP A 87 6.48 -14.28 1.93
N VAL A 88 7.17 -14.77 2.93
CA VAL A 88 7.91 -16.04 2.92
C VAL A 88 7.11 -17.10 3.66
N THR A 89 6.46 -16.73 4.76
CA THR A 89 5.50 -17.59 5.46
C THR A 89 4.28 -17.83 4.59
N LEU A 90 3.98 -19.09 4.31
CA LEU A 90 2.82 -19.52 3.51
C LEU A 90 1.87 -20.38 4.35
N VAL A 91 1.21 -19.73 5.32
CA VAL A 91 0.24 -20.36 6.21
C VAL A 91 -1.02 -19.50 6.21
N PRO A 92 -2.21 -20.07 5.96
CA PRO A 92 -3.43 -19.27 5.90
C PRO A 92 -3.77 -18.68 7.27
N TYR A 93 -4.23 -17.43 7.28
CA TYR A 93 -4.87 -16.83 8.45
C TYR A 93 -6.16 -17.56 8.81
N GLU A 94 -6.55 -17.54 10.09
CA GLU A 94 -7.78 -18.20 10.55
C GLU A 94 -9.04 -17.43 10.10
N PRO A 95 -9.85 -17.95 9.16
CA PRO A 95 -10.98 -17.19 8.62
C PRO A 95 -12.06 -16.88 9.67
N LYS A 96 -12.22 -17.76 10.67
CA LYS A 96 -13.20 -17.56 11.75
C LYS A 96 -12.89 -16.38 12.66
N LEU A 97 -11.64 -15.90 12.68
CA LEU A 97 -11.20 -14.78 13.50
C LEU A 97 -11.10 -13.48 12.70
N ILE A 98 -11.54 -13.49 11.43
CA ILE A 98 -11.58 -12.30 10.59
C ILE A 98 -13.00 -11.73 10.66
N ASN A 99 -13.13 -10.53 11.22
CA ASN A 99 -14.38 -9.79 11.15
C ASN A 99 -14.51 -9.14 9.77
N TYR A 100 -15.28 -9.77 8.87
CA TYR A 100 -15.51 -9.26 7.52
C TYR A 100 -16.29 -7.94 7.49
N ASP A 101 -17.03 -7.58 8.53
CA ASP A 101 -17.73 -6.29 8.60
C ASP A 101 -16.76 -5.11 8.80
N MET A 102 -15.62 -5.35 9.46
CA MET A 102 -14.51 -4.38 9.50
C MET A 102 -13.84 -4.23 8.13
N LEU A 103 -14.04 -5.21 7.25
CA LEU A 103 -13.67 -5.22 5.84
C LEU A 103 -14.86 -4.90 4.94
N ASN A 104 -15.95 -4.32 5.46
CA ASN A 104 -17.10 -3.89 4.66
C ASN A 104 -17.28 -2.37 4.77
N PRO A 105 -17.38 -1.65 3.65
CA PRO A 105 -17.59 -0.20 3.66
C PRO A 105 -18.93 0.29 4.24
N SER A 106 -19.89 -0.60 4.53
CA SER A 106 -21.26 -0.25 4.91
C SER A 106 -21.43 0.38 6.30
N HIS A 107 -20.48 0.22 7.23
CA HIS A 107 -20.65 0.60 8.65
C HIS A 107 -20.11 1.99 9.05
N VAL A 108 -20.06 2.97 8.15
CA VAL A 108 -19.54 4.32 8.47
C VAL A 108 -20.52 5.39 8.02
N GLU A 109 -21.41 5.77 8.92
CA GLU A 109 -22.47 6.72 8.61
C GLU A 109 -22.07 8.20 8.63
N SER A 110 -20.83 8.57 8.94
CA SER A 110 -20.46 9.99 8.98
C SER A 110 -18.96 10.17 8.84
N THR A 111 -18.50 10.72 7.70
CA THR A 111 -17.31 11.61 7.52
C THR A 111 -17.12 11.82 6.00
N LEU A 112 -16.74 13.04 5.59
CA LEU A 112 -16.39 13.52 4.24
C LEU A 112 -16.32 12.48 3.09
N TYR A 113 -16.93 12.81 1.94
CA TYR A 113 -16.95 11.99 0.71
C TYR A 113 -15.57 11.40 0.32
N MET A 114 -14.50 12.18 0.48
CA MET A 114 -13.12 11.70 0.24
C MET A 114 -12.70 10.59 1.20
N CYS A 115 -13.00 10.72 2.50
CA CYS A 115 -12.73 9.68 3.50
C CYS A 115 -13.48 8.38 3.19
N LYS A 116 -14.71 8.49 2.65
CA LYS A 116 -15.48 7.32 2.20
C LYS A 116 -14.82 6.60 1.03
N ILE A 117 -14.34 7.33 0.02
CA ILE A 117 -13.65 6.73 -1.14
C ILE A 117 -12.35 6.03 -0.70
N PHE A 118 -11.49 6.71 0.07
CA PHE A 118 -10.23 6.12 0.52
C PHE A 118 -10.45 4.88 1.40
N LYS A 119 -11.46 4.90 2.27
CA LYS A 119 -11.79 3.76 3.12
C LYS A 119 -12.29 2.57 2.31
N ASN A 120 -13.18 2.79 1.33
CA ASN A 120 -13.68 1.73 0.45
C ASN A 120 -12.55 1.10 -0.37
N ILE A 121 -11.64 1.92 -0.92
CA ILE A 121 -10.48 1.45 -1.67
C ILE A 121 -9.56 0.62 -0.76
N SER A 122 -9.24 1.12 0.45
CA SER A 122 -8.39 0.40 1.41
C SER A 122 -8.96 -0.99 1.74
N ILE A 123 -10.27 -1.08 1.95
CA ILE A 123 -10.97 -2.32 2.27
C ILE A 123 -10.88 -3.34 1.11
N ILE A 124 -11.16 -2.89 -0.12
CA ILE A 124 -11.07 -3.76 -1.31
C ILE A 124 -9.64 -4.28 -1.49
N LEU A 125 -8.65 -3.41 -1.28
CA LEU A 125 -7.24 -3.79 -1.35
C LEU A 125 -6.88 -4.86 -0.30
N GLN A 126 -7.45 -4.80 0.91
CA GLN A 126 -7.23 -5.82 1.94
C GLN A 126 -7.83 -7.18 1.55
N ILE A 127 -9.08 -7.21 1.06
CA ILE A 127 -9.71 -8.46 0.58
C ILE A 127 -8.91 -9.06 -0.57
N ARG A 128 -8.51 -8.23 -1.54
CA ARG A 128 -7.65 -8.65 -2.67
C ARG A 128 -6.32 -9.18 -2.20
N TRP A 129 -5.70 -8.52 -1.22
CA TRP A 129 -4.44 -8.98 -0.64
C TRP A 129 -4.58 -10.36 -0.01
N ILE A 130 -5.58 -10.58 0.85
CA ILE A 130 -5.84 -11.88 1.50
C ILE A 130 -6.12 -12.95 0.44
N ASN A 131 -6.94 -12.65 -0.57
CA ASN A 131 -7.26 -13.59 -1.64
C ASN A 131 -6.03 -13.98 -2.48
N ASN A 132 -5.16 -13.00 -2.79
CA ASN A 132 -3.91 -13.25 -3.52
C ASN A 132 -2.93 -14.07 -2.68
N TYR A 133 -2.82 -13.77 -1.38
CA TYR A 133 -2.01 -14.54 -0.43
C TYR A 133 -2.48 -16.00 -0.34
N ASN A 134 -3.79 -16.20 -0.13
CA ASN A 134 -4.43 -17.52 -0.09
C ASN A 134 -4.29 -18.29 -1.41
N ARG A 135 -4.37 -17.61 -2.56
CA ARG A 135 -4.10 -18.20 -3.87
C ARG A 135 -2.67 -18.72 -3.95
N ARG A 136 -1.69 -17.90 -3.57
CA ARG A 136 -0.28 -18.30 -3.57
C ARG A 136 -0.01 -19.51 -2.68
N ILE A 137 -0.64 -19.59 -1.51
CA ILE A 137 -0.55 -20.80 -0.65
C ILE A 137 -1.03 -22.03 -1.43
N ARG A 138 -2.19 -21.96 -2.11
CA ARG A 138 -2.67 -23.10 -2.91
C ARG A 138 -1.73 -23.47 -4.05
N ASP A 139 -1.16 -22.48 -4.71
CA ASP A 139 -0.32 -22.69 -5.89
C ASP A 139 1.07 -23.22 -5.53
N GLU A 140 1.66 -22.78 -4.40
CA GLU A 140 3.00 -23.21 -3.98
C GLU A 140 2.96 -24.41 -3.01
N VAL A 141 2.09 -24.39 -1.99
CA VAL A 141 2.02 -25.44 -0.97
C VAL A 141 1.14 -26.61 -1.41
N GLY A 142 0.10 -26.35 -2.21
CA GLY A 142 -0.85 -27.37 -2.66
C GLY A 142 -0.22 -28.51 -3.45
N PRO A 143 0.60 -28.25 -4.49
CA PRO A 143 1.32 -29.29 -5.21
C PRO A 143 2.22 -30.12 -4.30
N GLU A 144 2.91 -29.51 -3.35
CA GLU A 144 3.79 -30.21 -2.41
C GLU A 144 3.03 -31.14 -1.46
N LEU A 145 1.84 -30.73 -0.99
CA LEU A 145 0.99 -31.59 -0.18
C LEU A 145 0.48 -32.80 -0.97
N LYS A 146 0.07 -32.61 -2.23
CA LYS A 146 -0.34 -33.71 -3.12
C LYS A 146 0.82 -34.66 -3.41
N ARG A 147 2.01 -34.12 -3.72
CA ARG A 147 3.23 -34.90 -3.99
C ARG A 147 3.61 -35.80 -2.81
N LYS A 148 3.37 -35.33 -1.59
CA LYS A 148 3.60 -36.09 -0.35
C LYS A 148 2.41 -36.95 0.09
N LEU A 149 1.35 -37.04 -0.73
CA LEU A 149 0.11 -37.78 -0.44
C LEU A 149 -0.60 -37.34 0.85
N LYS A 150 -0.40 -36.10 1.30
CA LYS A 150 -1.03 -35.55 2.51
C LYS A 150 -2.38 -34.92 2.18
N MET A 151 -3.35 -35.76 1.79
CA MET A 151 -4.65 -35.29 1.29
C MET A 151 -5.51 -34.60 2.36
N ASP A 152 -5.43 -35.00 3.62
CA ASP A 152 -6.15 -34.32 4.72
C ASP A 152 -5.67 -32.89 4.91
N ALA A 153 -4.35 -32.68 4.90
CA ALA A 153 -3.74 -31.35 4.97
C ALA A 153 -4.07 -30.52 3.72
N PHE A 154 -4.11 -31.16 2.54
CA PHE A 154 -4.50 -30.50 1.30
C PHE A 154 -5.96 -30.01 1.36
N ASN A 155 -6.89 -30.86 1.80
CA ASN A 155 -8.30 -30.52 1.97
C ASN A 155 -8.50 -29.43 3.04
N TRP A 156 -7.78 -29.52 4.15
CA TRP A 156 -7.75 -28.48 5.18
C TRP A 156 -7.28 -27.13 4.62
N MET A 157 -6.21 -27.12 3.83
CA MET A 157 -5.64 -25.92 3.22
C MET A 157 -6.60 -25.31 2.18
N LEU A 158 -7.27 -26.12 1.35
CA LEU A 158 -8.33 -25.64 0.46
C LEU A 158 -9.47 -24.97 1.23
N LYS A 159 -9.93 -25.60 2.32
CA LYS A 159 -11.00 -25.06 3.16
C LYS A 159 -10.60 -23.73 3.80
N LYS A 160 -9.38 -23.62 4.32
CA LYS A 160 -8.89 -22.42 5.01
C LYS A 160 -8.57 -21.26 4.07
N THR A 161 -8.19 -21.57 2.83
CA THR A 161 -7.82 -20.55 1.84
C THR A 161 -9.00 -20.10 0.96
N ALA A 162 -10.23 -20.58 1.22
CA ALA A 162 -11.41 -20.25 0.41
C ALA A 162 -11.51 -18.75 0.10
N THR A 163 -11.80 -18.42 -1.17
CA THR A 163 -11.84 -17.04 -1.66
C THR A 163 -12.94 -16.25 -0.95
N ILE A 164 -12.60 -15.09 -0.43
CA ILE A 164 -13.54 -14.14 0.15
C ILE A 164 -14.18 -13.36 -1.00
N PRO A 165 -15.52 -13.31 -1.10
CA PRO A 165 -16.20 -12.54 -2.14
C PRO A 165 -15.80 -11.05 -2.09
N GLU A 166 -15.40 -10.49 -3.24
CA GLU A 166 -15.21 -9.04 -3.35
C GLU A 166 -16.57 -8.35 -3.36
N VAL A 167 -16.74 -7.32 -2.53
CA VAL A 167 -17.89 -6.41 -2.64
C VAL A 167 -17.76 -5.72 -3.99
N LYS A 168 -18.64 -6.06 -4.93
CA LYS A 168 -18.75 -5.33 -6.19
C LYS A 168 -19.17 -3.91 -5.83
N LEU A 169 -18.25 -2.96 -6.01
CA LEU A 169 -18.67 -1.56 -5.99
C LEU A 169 -19.73 -1.41 -7.08
N ILE A 170 -20.87 -0.85 -6.65
CA ILE A 170 -21.79 -0.15 -7.54
C ILE A 170 -20.95 0.83 -8.36
N ASP A 171 -21.11 0.70 -9.67
CA ASP A 171 -20.57 1.49 -10.77
C ASP A 171 -19.08 1.30 -11.13
N GLU A 172 -18.86 0.61 -12.26
CA GLU A 172 -17.58 0.51 -12.97
C GLU A 172 -17.06 1.88 -13.48
N GLY A 173 -17.83 2.96 -13.30
CA GLY A 173 -17.47 4.31 -13.71
C GLY A 173 -16.38 5.02 -12.87
N LEU A 174 -16.00 4.51 -11.68
CA LEU A 174 -15.03 5.23 -10.82
C LEU A 174 -13.56 5.04 -11.25
N LEU A 175 -13.26 3.96 -11.99
CA LEU A 175 -11.90 3.70 -12.49
C LEU A 175 -11.75 3.89 -14.00
N PHE A 176 -12.83 3.79 -14.78
CA PHE A 176 -12.84 4.02 -16.23
C PHE A 176 -14.14 4.70 -16.71
N GLY A 177 -14.44 5.89 -16.19
CA GLY A 177 -15.54 6.71 -16.71
C GLY A 177 -15.17 7.35 -18.04
N HIS A 178 -15.66 6.78 -19.15
CA HIS A 178 -15.95 7.56 -20.35
C HIS A 178 -16.95 8.66 -19.95
N SER A 179 -16.56 9.90 -20.17
CA SER A 179 -17.32 11.08 -19.77
C SER A 179 -18.47 11.31 -20.75
N ASP A 180 -19.58 10.60 -20.57
CA ASP A 180 -20.82 10.80 -21.34
C ASP A 180 -21.92 11.46 -20.49
N SER A 181 -21.63 12.64 -19.94
CA SER A 181 -22.67 13.51 -19.40
C SER A 181 -22.39 14.97 -19.75
N THR A 182 -23.37 15.56 -20.42
CA THR A 182 -23.49 16.97 -20.81
C THR A 182 -23.39 17.91 -19.60
N PRO A 183 -22.96 19.17 -19.81
CA PRO A 183 -22.34 19.97 -18.77
C PRO A 183 -23.38 20.54 -17.81
N SER A 184 -23.22 20.25 -16.51
CA SER A 184 -23.86 21.03 -15.44
C SER A 184 -22.78 21.74 -14.64
N THR A 185 -22.86 23.07 -14.69
CA THR A 185 -21.92 24.04 -14.14
C THR A 185 -21.70 23.89 -12.64
N CYS A 186 -20.54 23.40 -12.21
CA CYS A 186 -20.09 23.50 -10.82
C CYS A 186 -18.71 24.16 -10.76
N LYS A 187 -18.72 25.50 -10.65
CA LYS A 187 -17.57 26.42 -10.75
C LYS A 187 -16.58 26.40 -9.57
N GLN A 188 -16.69 25.48 -8.60
CA GLN A 188 -15.94 25.59 -7.34
C GLN A 188 -14.52 25.00 -7.37
N PHE A 189 -14.23 24.01 -8.24
CA PHE A 189 -12.91 23.36 -8.28
C PHE A 189 -11.86 24.15 -9.05
N HIS A 190 -12.27 24.86 -10.11
CA HIS A 190 -11.35 25.65 -10.93
C HIS A 190 -10.81 26.88 -10.20
N ILE A 191 -11.60 27.48 -9.30
CA ILE A 191 -11.17 28.64 -8.51
C ILE A 191 -10.03 28.25 -7.58
N LEU A 192 -10.11 27.10 -6.91
CA LEU A 192 -9.06 26.67 -5.98
C LEU A 192 -7.74 26.37 -6.69
N VAL A 193 -7.80 25.67 -7.84
CA VAL A 193 -6.61 25.39 -8.66
C VAL A 193 -6.03 26.69 -9.23
N TYR A 194 -6.86 27.64 -9.64
CA TYR A 194 -6.43 28.96 -10.09
C TYR A 194 -5.77 29.77 -8.96
N LEU A 195 -6.32 29.76 -7.74
CA LEU A 195 -5.73 30.46 -6.60
C LEU A 195 -4.39 29.85 -6.17
N ILE A 196 -4.27 28.52 -6.15
CA ILE A 196 -3.01 27.83 -5.82
C ILE A 196 -1.96 28.13 -6.90
N SER A 197 -2.31 28.04 -8.18
CA SER A 197 -1.39 28.36 -9.27
C SER A 197 -0.98 29.84 -9.28
N LEU A 198 -1.91 30.77 -9.03
CA LEU A 198 -1.61 32.19 -8.89
C LEU A 198 -0.69 32.46 -7.70
N TYR A 199 -0.91 31.80 -6.56
CA TYR A 199 -0.04 31.88 -5.38
C TYR A 199 1.39 31.43 -5.70
N TYR A 200 1.57 30.28 -6.36
CA TYR A 200 2.90 29.79 -6.75
C TYR A 200 3.59 30.71 -7.78
N ILE A 201 2.85 31.30 -8.71
CA ILE A 201 3.40 32.25 -9.69
C ILE A 201 3.79 33.57 -9.00
N LEU A 202 3.01 34.06 -8.04
CA LEU A 202 3.32 35.26 -7.26
C LEU A 202 4.50 35.04 -6.33
N CYS A 203 4.57 33.89 -5.64
CA CYS A 203 5.69 33.52 -4.77
C CYS A 203 7.01 33.39 -5.56
N SER A 204 6.98 32.80 -6.75
CA SER A 204 8.18 32.68 -7.60
C SER A 204 8.67 34.02 -8.15
N LYS A 205 7.77 34.96 -8.45
CA LYS A 205 8.13 36.33 -8.85
C LYS A 205 8.67 37.17 -7.69
N PHE A 206 8.11 37.01 -6.49
CA PHE A 206 8.61 37.70 -5.29
C PHE A 206 10.03 37.25 -4.92
N SER A 207 10.33 35.96 -5.04
CA SER A 207 11.68 35.43 -4.79
C SER A 207 12.74 36.00 -5.74
N ARG A 208 12.40 36.24 -7.02
CA ARG A 208 13.31 36.89 -8.00
C ARG A 208 13.51 38.38 -7.73
N TYR A 209 12.50 39.08 -7.20
CA TYR A 209 12.60 40.52 -6.90
C TYR A 209 13.51 40.78 -5.70
N VAL A 210 13.50 39.89 -4.70
CA VAL A 210 14.38 39.98 -3.52
C VAL A 210 15.85 39.72 -3.88
N GLU A 211 16.13 38.85 -4.85
CA GLU A 211 17.49 38.66 -5.38
C GLU A 211 18.00 39.90 -6.14
N LEU A 212 17.15 40.56 -6.93
CA LEU A 212 17.51 41.76 -7.68
C LEU A 212 17.79 42.97 -6.77
N ILE A 213 17.09 43.13 -5.64
CA ILE A 213 17.31 44.23 -4.70
C ILE A 213 18.64 44.07 -3.92
N LYS A 214 19.15 42.84 -3.75
CA LYS A 214 20.47 42.59 -3.13
C LYS A 214 21.66 42.91 -4.05
N MET A 215 21.44 43.20 -5.34
CA MET A 215 22.50 43.51 -6.31
C MET A 215 22.70 45.01 -6.58
N CYS A 216 22.01 45.91 -5.87
CA CYS A 216 22.31 47.34 -5.96
C CYS A 216 23.65 47.66 -5.25
N PRO A 217 24.62 48.31 -5.91
CA PRO A 217 25.86 48.71 -5.26
C PRO A 217 25.55 49.78 -4.20
N LYS A 218 26.13 49.62 -3.01
CA LYS A 218 26.20 50.71 -2.03
C LYS A 218 27.08 51.80 -2.64
N GLY A 219 26.47 52.95 -2.98
CA GLY A 219 27.20 54.19 -3.23
C GLY A 219 27.85 54.72 -1.97
#